data_AF-A0A6J8DS72-F1
#
_entry.id   AF-A0A6J8DS72-F1
#
_cell.length_a   1.000
_cell.length_b   1.000
_cell.length_c   1.000
_cell.angle_alpha   90.00
_cell.angle_beta   90.00
_cell.angle_gamma   90.00
#
_symmetry.space_group_name_H-M   'P 1'
#
loop_
_entity.id
_entity.type
_entity.pdbx_description
1 polymer ?
#
loop_
_entity_poly.entity_id
_entity_poly.type
_entity_poly.pdbx_seq_one_letter_code
_entity_poly.pdbx_strand_id
1 'polypeptide(L)'
;MNEREKKAIQKNLIDLIHNVNPNDITPYLFQDDQISRSLYEELLDLNVSRGKLCQLFIRRITSNGSKCKFESFLRALSKSYHFLSEKIKETLANIDENQNLQTEEQLIYRRKEVSEPNNDNHVKTHTSRSQETITEHAIIYQPVKKINVFTENRRRISMMSHRLKRLNHDGDVDKFRKFMGKISDKFSKHKLDRFKNIKARMNLADMKFTSLEAEASFKRVNYDVNLSKNPIFEEMKSTIPFTTNPQVSSMTYLARYGSAISMLESLDVGLGFLQYSKHHAEHVVPCKETGMVFYIEVNLLSQKYEQNPSDNIKKSILKTAELAISQFSGEDENVQKDYQRMLMLKMVFCRLGIGLFGKRINSVKVDDSDREAAKNYMDFIEKPDIWEGMEKRRKMLFQIAKSEFYRQHNQIDLARMHAREAAGIAEENKWNAELPNIKKLINELENHIEPITKQENEDIDDWINELENDSEEIGENNKFV
;
A
#
# COMPACT_ATOMS: atom_id res chain seq x y z
N MET A 1 25.86 -2.23 -26.26
CA MET A 1 25.49 -0.92 -26.83
C MET A 1 26.64 -0.42 -27.71
N ASN A 2 26.35 0.20 -28.85
CA ASN A 2 27.35 0.86 -29.69
C ASN A 2 27.71 2.26 -29.13
N GLU A 3 28.73 2.92 -29.68
CA GLU A 3 29.19 4.22 -29.16
C GLU A 3 28.16 5.35 -29.30
N ARG A 4 27.31 5.31 -30.34
CA ARG A 4 26.23 6.29 -30.53
C ARG A 4 25.18 6.18 -29.41
N GLU A 5 24.76 4.95 -29.10
CA GLU A 5 23.83 4.64 -28.01
C GLU A 5 24.40 5.07 -26.65
N LYS A 6 25.68 4.78 -26.38
CA LYS A 6 26.35 5.23 -25.15
C LYS A 6 26.39 6.76 -25.06
N LYS A 7 26.68 7.45 -26.16
CA LYS A 7 26.68 8.92 -26.23
C LYS A 7 25.29 9.51 -25.99
N ALA A 8 24.23 8.88 -26.50
CA ALA A 8 22.85 9.30 -26.23
C ALA A 8 22.50 9.17 -24.73
N ILE A 9 22.89 8.07 -24.08
CA ILE A 9 22.73 7.90 -22.63
C ILE A 9 23.54 8.94 -21.85
N GLN A 10 24.79 9.18 -22.26
CA GLN A 10 25.68 10.15 -21.61
C GLN A 10 25.13 11.58 -21.69
N LYS A 11 24.57 12.00 -22.85
CA LYS A 11 23.91 13.29 -23.01
C LYS A 11 22.68 13.47 -22.12
N ASN A 12 22.03 12.37 -21.73
CA ASN A 12 20.87 12.36 -20.84
C ASN A 12 21.21 11.90 -19.41
N LEU A 13 22.49 11.85 -19.04
CA LEU A 13 22.95 11.30 -17.77
C LEU A 13 22.36 12.03 -16.56
N ILE A 14 22.30 13.36 -16.63
CA ILE A 14 21.74 14.20 -15.56
C ILE A 14 20.27 13.85 -15.36
N ASP A 15 19.47 13.80 -16.43
CA ASP A 15 18.05 13.46 -16.34
C ASP A 15 17.83 12.05 -15.80
N LEU A 16 18.64 11.09 -16.23
CA LEU A 16 18.59 9.73 -15.70
C LEU A 16 18.89 9.70 -14.20
N ILE A 17 19.94 10.38 -13.72
CA ILE A 17 20.29 10.40 -12.30
C ILE A 17 19.19 11.06 -11.44
N HIS A 18 18.56 12.12 -11.96
CA HIS A 18 17.55 12.87 -11.21
C HIS A 18 16.19 12.20 -11.18
N ASN A 19 15.83 11.50 -12.26
CA ASN A 19 14.47 11.00 -12.43
C ASN A 19 14.35 9.48 -12.31
N VAL A 20 15.41 8.72 -12.57
CA VAL A 20 15.34 7.26 -12.58
C VAL A 20 15.76 6.68 -11.24
N ASN A 21 14.88 5.85 -10.67
CA ASN A 21 15.26 4.86 -9.69
C ASN A 21 15.58 3.53 -10.41
N PRO A 22 16.82 3.02 -10.33
CA PRO A 22 17.20 1.76 -10.99
C PRO A 22 16.28 0.60 -10.65
N ASN A 23 15.75 0.54 -9.41
CA ASN A 23 14.87 -0.51 -8.93
C ASN A 23 13.56 -0.66 -9.72
N ASP A 24 13.14 0.38 -10.45
CA ASP A 24 11.97 0.32 -11.32
C ASP A 24 12.28 -0.32 -12.68
N ILE A 25 13.56 -0.35 -13.10
CA ILE A 25 13.98 -0.78 -14.44
C ILE A 25 14.71 -2.13 -14.40
N THR A 26 15.53 -2.36 -13.37
CA THR A 26 16.35 -3.57 -13.23
C THR A 26 15.56 -4.88 -13.29
N PRO A 27 14.36 -5.01 -12.69
CA PRO A 27 13.61 -6.26 -12.79
C PRO A 27 13.27 -6.63 -14.23
N TYR A 28 12.88 -5.65 -15.07
CA TYR A 28 12.58 -5.89 -16.49
C TYR A 28 13.83 -6.30 -17.27
N LEU A 29 14.97 -5.65 -16.99
CA LEU A 29 16.24 -6.01 -17.62
C LEU A 29 16.73 -7.40 -17.21
N PHE A 30 16.52 -7.78 -15.95
CA PHE A 30 16.86 -9.11 -15.48
C PHE A 30 15.95 -10.18 -16.12
N GLN A 31 14.66 -9.88 -16.24
CA GLN A 31 13.68 -10.76 -16.88
C GLN A 31 14.04 -11.10 -18.34
N ASP A 32 14.57 -10.10 -19.06
CA ASP A 32 15.01 -10.18 -20.46
C ASP A 32 16.47 -10.70 -20.61
N ASP A 33 17.10 -11.21 -19.54
CA ASP A 33 18.50 -11.69 -19.50
C ASP A 33 19.53 -10.63 -19.96
N GLN A 34 19.23 -9.35 -19.72
CA GLN A 34 20.08 -8.22 -20.10
C GLN A 34 21.11 -7.85 -19.03
N ILE A 35 20.88 -8.28 -17.78
CA ILE A 35 21.79 -8.09 -16.66
C ILE A 35 21.98 -9.39 -15.88
N SER A 36 23.16 -9.56 -15.27
CA SER A 36 23.43 -10.72 -14.43
C SER A 36 22.66 -10.66 -13.12
N ARG A 37 22.48 -11.82 -12.49
CA ARG A 37 21.92 -11.91 -11.13
C ARG A 37 22.73 -11.12 -10.11
N SER A 38 24.06 -11.16 -10.21
CA SER A 38 24.94 -10.40 -9.32
C SER A 38 24.70 -8.90 -9.41
N LEU A 39 24.52 -8.36 -10.63
CA LEU A 39 24.23 -6.95 -10.85
C LEU A 39 22.81 -6.59 -10.38
N TYR A 40 21.84 -7.49 -10.59
CA TYR A 40 20.48 -7.31 -10.09
C TYR A 40 20.47 -7.18 -8.56
N GLU A 41 21.16 -8.09 -7.85
CA GLU A 41 21.26 -8.08 -6.39
C GLU A 41 22.01 -6.85 -5.86
N GLU A 42 23.11 -6.44 -6.52
CA GLU A 42 23.87 -5.22 -6.20
C GLU A 42 22.99 -3.96 -6.28
N LEU A 43 22.07 -3.90 -7.24
CA LEU A 43 21.21 -2.74 -7.46
C LEU A 43 19.99 -2.68 -6.54
N LEU A 44 19.64 -3.78 -5.87
CA LEU A 44 18.57 -3.84 -4.86
C LEU A 44 19.02 -3.40 -3.46
N ASP A 45 20.26 -2.98 -3.28
CA ASP A 45 20.77 -2.55 -1.98
C ASP A 45 20.14 -1.21 -1.55
N LEU A 46 19.23 -1.28 -0.59
CA LEU A 46 18.50 -0.14 -0.03
C LEU A 46 19.41 0.80 0.79
N ASN A 47 20.64 0.40 1.11
CA ASN A 47 21.59 1.23 1.87
C ASN A 47 22.34 2.24 0.98
N VAL A 48 22.21 2.12 -0.34
CA VAL A 48 22.91 3.00 -1.29
C VAL A 48 21.95 4.12 -1.74
N SER A 49 22.43 5.36 -1.77
CA SER A 49 21.60 6.48 -2.23
C SER A 49 21.17 6.30 -3.69
N ARG A 50 19.95 6.74 -4.03
CA ARG A 50 19.37 6.65 -5.39
C ARG A 50 20.34 7.14 -6.47
N GLY A 51 20.99 8.29 -6.23
CA GLY A 51 21.94 8.87 -7.18
C GLY A 51 23.16 7.96 -7.42
N LYS A 52 23.72 7.36 -6.36
CA LYS A 52 24.84 6.41 -6.47
C LYS A 52 24.41 5.11 -7.16
N LEU A 53 23.23 4.58 -6.82
CA LEU A 53 22.65 3.42 -7.50
C LEU A 53 22.47 3.69 -9.00
N CYS A 54 21.95 4.87 -9.37
CA CYS A 54 21.74 5.22 -10.78
C CYS A 54 23.06 5.37 -11.55
N GLN A 55 24.08 5.99 -10.95
CA GLN A 55 25.41 6.07 -11.54
C GLN A 55 26.04 4.68 -11.75
N LEU A 56 25.96 3.81 -10.74
CA LEU A 56 26.44 2.43 -10.82
C LEU A 56 25.71 1.66 -11.92
N PHE A 57 24.39 1.75 -11.96
CA PHE A 57 23.56 1.12 -12.98
C PHE A 57 23.95 1.57 -14.39
N ILE A 58 24.02 2.89 -14.64
CA ILE A 58 24.37 3.44 -15.95
C ILE A 58 25.78 2.99 -16.36
N ARG A 59 26.75 3.04 -15.43
CA ARG A 59 28.12 2.58 -15.68
C ARG A 59 28.17 1.11 -16.09
N ARG A 60 27.36 0.25 -15.47
CA ARG A 60 27.32 -1.19 -15.74
C ARG A 60 26.59 -1.56 -17.03
N ILE A 61 25.52 -0.84 -17.40
CA ILE A 61 24.81 -1.10 -18.66
C ILE A 61 25.54 -0.55 -19.89
N THR A 62 26.39 0.46 -19.70
CA THR A 62 27.19 1.08 -20.76
C THR A 62 28.63 0.56 -20.86
N SER A 63 29.08 -0.28 -19.92
CA SER A 63 30.46 -0.81 -19.93
C SER A 63 30.72 -1.72 -21.13
N ASN A 64 31.98 -1.76 -21.57
CA ASN A 64 32.45 -2.72 -22.56
C ASN A 64 32.25 -4.14 -21.99
N GLY A 65 31.54 -5.00 -22.73
CA GLY A 65 31.15 -6.34 -22.27
C GLY A 65 29.79 -6.43 -21.57
N SER A 66 29.04 -5.32 -21.43
CA SER A 66 27.67 -5.39 -20.93
C SER A 66 26.77 -6.21 -21.86
N LYS A 67 25.97 -7.11 -21.27
CA LYS A 67 24.94 -7.87 -21.99
C LYS A 67 23.73 -7.01 -22.37
N CYS A 68 23.60 -5.82 -21.77
CA CYS A 68 22.43 -4.98 -21.95
C CYS A 68 22.39 -4.37 -23.35
N LYS A 69 21.36 -4.73 -24.12
CA LYS A 69 21.06 -4.11 -25.42
C LYS A 69 20.34 -2.78 -25.20
N PHE A 70 20.63 -1.80 -26.04
CA PHE A 70 20.04 -0.47 -25.96
C PHE A 70 18.52 -0.48 -26.11
N GLU A 71 17.99 -1.25 -27.06
CA GLU A 71 16.54 -1.42 -27.22
C GLU A 71 15.86 -2.02 -25.98
N SER A 72 16.51 -2.97 -25.31
CA SER A 72 15.99 -3.56 -24.08
C SER A 72 16.01 -2.55 -22.94
N PHE A 73 17.07 -1.74 -22.84
CA PHE A 73 17.13 -0.61 -21.91
C PHE A 73 16.01 0.38 -22.15
N LEU A 74 15.81 0.85 -23.38
CA LEU A 74 14.73 1.79 -23.71
C LEU A 74 13.34 1.19 -23.44
N ARG A 75 13.15 -0.09 -23.73
CA ARG A 75 11.90 -0.82 -23.46
C ARG A 75 11.62 -0.90 -21.97
N ALA A 76 12.61 -1.25 -21.16
CA ALA A 76 12.50 -1.29 -19.71
C ALA A 76 12.25 0.11 -19.13
N LEU A 77 13.03 1.11 -19.56
CA LEU A 77 12.87 2.52 -19.17
C LEU A 77 11.47 3.03 -19.52
N SER A 78 10.92 2.65 -20.68
CA SER A 78 9.58 3.09 -21.10
C SER A 78 8.43 2.57 -20.23
N LYS A 79 8.66 1.54 -19.39
CA LYS A 79 7.64 1.01 -18.49
C LYS A 79 7.29 1.99 -17.37
N SER A 80 8.27 2.73 -16.87
CA SER A 80 8.11 3.64 -15.72
C SER A 80 8.46 5.09 -16.06
N TYR A 81 9.28 5.31 -17.09
CA TYR A 81 9.83 6.61 -17.49
C TYR A 81 9.71 6.82 -19.00
N HIS A 82 8.50 6.74 -19.53
CA HIS A 82 8.24 6.86 -20.98
C HIS A 82 8.84 8.14 -21.58
N PHE A 83 8.69 9.29 -20.91
CA PHE A 83 9.22 10.57 -21.37
C PHE A 83 10.75 10.56 -21.54
N LEU A 84 11.49 9.91 -20.63
CA LEU A 84 12.95 9.76 -20.76
C LEU A 84 13.32 8.82 -21.88
N SER A 85 12.55 7.73 -22.07
CA SER A 85 12.77 6.82 -23.19
C SER A 85 12.62 7.54 -24.53
N GLU A 86 11.59 8.37 -24.70
CA GLU A 86 11.41 9.18 -25.92
C GLU A 86 12.50 10.25 -26.06
N LYS A 87 12.85 10.97 -24.99
CA LYS A 87 13.94 11.97 -25.01
C LYS A 87 15.29 11.37 -25.44
N ILE A 88 15.60 10.15 -24.97
CA ILE A 88 16.84 9.46 -25.34
C ILE A 88 16.79 9.00 -26.81
N LYS A 89 15.63 8.56 -27.32
CA LYS A 89 15.47 8.23 -28.74
C LYS A 89 15.65 9.46 -29.63
N GLU A 90 15.07 10.59 -29.26
CA GLU A 90 15.25 11.87 -29.95
C GLU A 90 16.72 12.29 -29.93
N THR A 91 17.38 12.17 -28.78
CA THR A 91 18.83 12.46 -28.67
C THR A 91 19.66 11.56 -29.59
N LEU A 92 19.29 10.29 -29.73
CA LEU A 92 19.96 9.36 -30.63
C LEU A 92 19.75 9.76 -32.10
N ALA A 93 18.52 10.11 -32.50
CA ALA A 93 18.24 10.59 -33.86
C ALA A 93 19.03 11.87 -34.20
N ASN A 94 19.13 12.81 -33.27
CA ASN A 94 19.89 14.05 -33.45
C ASN A 94 21.41 13.83 -33.52
N ILE A 95 21.93 12.73 -32.95
CA ILE A 95 23.33 12.35 -33.15
C ILE A 95 23.57 11.93 -34.61
N ASP A 96 22.56 11.36 -35.27
CA ASP A 96 22.65 10.85 -36.63
C ASP A 96 22.64 11.98 -37.65
N GLU A 97 21.75 12.96 -37.45
CA GLU A 97 21.67 14.15 -38.31
C GLU A 97 22.96 14.97 -38.28
N ASN A 98 23.55 15.17 -37.09
CA ASN A 98 24.81 15.90 -36.96
C ASN A 98 26.02 15.17 -37.57
N GLN A 99 26.02 13.83 -37.58
CA GLN A 99 27.07 13.07 -38.27
C GLN A 99 26.90 13.11 -39.79
N ASN A 100 25.67 13.11 -40.29
CA ASN A 100 25.38 13.25 -41.72
C ASN A 100 25.73 14.64 -42.25
N LEU A 101 25.40 15.71 -41.51
CA LEU A 101 25.74 17.09 -41.87
C LEU A 101 27.25 17.32 -41.92
N GLN A 102 28.02 16.78 -40.96
CA GLN A 102 29.49 16.87 -41.00
C GLN A 102 30.08 16.09 -42.19
N THR A 103 29.44 15.00 -42.60
CA THR A 103 29.88 14.20 -43.75
C THR A 103 29.55 14.92 -45.08
N GLU A 104 28.40 15.58 -45.18
CA GLU A 104 28.02 16.41 -46.32
C GLU A 104 28.87 17.67 -46.43
N GLU A 105 29.14 18.39 -45.33
CA GLU A 105 30.03 19.55 -45.34
C GLU A 105 31.46 19.17 -45.76
N GLN A 106 31.98 18.02 -45.31
CA GLN A 106 33.28 17.50 -45.75
C GLN A 106 33.30 17.08 -47.23
N LEU A 107 32.18 16.57 -47.76
CA LEU A 107 32.02 16.28 -49.19
C LEU A 107 31.89 17.55 -50.03
N ILE A 108 31.23 18.59 -49.51
CA ILE A 108 31.14 19.92 -50.15
C ILE A 108 32.51 20.61 -50.15
N TYR A 109 33.28 20.51 -49.06
CA TYR A 109 34.64 21.05 -48.99
C TYR A 109 35.58 20.35 -49.99
N ARG A 110 35.53 19.02 -50.10
CA ARG A 110 36.29 18.28 -51.13
C ARG A 110 35.87 18.58 -52.56
N ARG A 111 34.60 18.93 -52.81
CA ARG A 111 34.15 19.37 -54.14
C ARG A 111 34.64 20.78 -54.47
N LYS A 112 34.79 21.66 -53.48
CA LYS A 112 35.34 23.01 -53.68
C LYS A 112 36.86 23.02 -53.90
N GLU A 113 37.61 22.05 -53.36
CA GLU A 113 39.06 21.94 -53.60
C GLU A 113 39.44 21.48 -55.02
N VAL A 114 38.48 21.05 -55.85
CA VAL A 114 38.72 20.65 -57.25
C VAL A 114 38.43 21.79 -58.25
N SER A 115 37.88 22.92 -57.78
CA SER A 115 37.55 24.04 -58.64
C SER A 115 37.80 25.38 -57.95
N GLU A 116 39.08 25.79 -57.90
CA GLU A 116 39.61 27.03 -58.48
C GLU A 116 40.92 27.50 -57.81
N PRO A 117 41.79 28.22 -58.56
CA PRO A 117 43.14 28.58 -58.15
C PRO A 117 43.21 29.92 -57.39
N ASN A 118 44.30 30.04 -56.63
CA ASN A 118 44.99 31.26 -56.16
C ASN A 118 44.26 32.61 -56.32
N ASN A 119 43.96 33.26 -55.19
CA ASN A 119 44.34 34.67 -55.06
C ASN A 119 44.51 35.11 -53.60
N ASP A 120 45.60 35.83 -53.37
CA ASP A 120 45.90 36.59 -52.16
C ASP A 120 44.83 37.65 -51.89
N ASN A 121 44.45 37.83 -50.63
CA ASN A 121 44.54 39.14 -49.95
C ASN A 121 44.08 39.09 -48.48
N HIS A 122 44.85 39.81 -47.66
CA HIS A 122 44.54 40.26 -46.30
C HIS A 122 43.12 40.81 -46.14
N VAL A 123 42.48 40.58 -44.97
CA VAL A 123 41.79 41.62 -44.17
C VAL A 123 41.56 41.12 -42.72
N LYS A 124 41.83 42.02 -41.77
CA LYS A 124 41.52 41.98 -40.32
C LYS A 124 40.02 41.85 -40.06
N THR A 125 39.58 41.27 -38.93
CA THR A 125 38.75 41.98 -37.93
C THR A 125 38.17 41.08 -36.82
N HIS A 126 38.01 41.73 -35.66
CA HIS A 126 36.92 41.60 -34.66
C HIS A 126 36.83 40.42 -33.68
N THR A 127 37.29 40.76 -32.47
CA THR A 127 36.59 40.58 -31.19
C THR A 127 35.06 40.60 -31.29
N SER A 128 34.42 39.57 -30.74
CA SER A 128 33.13 39.71 -30.06
C SER A 128 32.91 38.60 -29.05
N ARG A 129 32.77 39.07 -27.81
CA ARG A 129 32.43 38.40 -26.57
C ARG A 129 30.93 38.09 -26.60
N SER A 130 30.53 36.82 -26.59
CA SER A 130 29.14 36.43 -26.35
C SER A 130 29.03 35.84 -24.95
N GLN A 131 28.39 36.60 -24.06
CA GLN A 131 27.89 36.13 -22.78
C GLN A 131 26.74 35.15 -23.06
N GLU A 132 26.95 33.86 -22.79
CA GLU A 132 25.86 32.89 -22.73
C GLU A 132 25.03 33.16 -21.47
N THR A 133 23.81 33.61 -21.71
CA THR A 133 22.74 33.71 -20.73
C THR A 133 22.29 32.30 -20.39
N ILE A 134 22.49 31.90 -19.13
CA ILE A 134 21.95 30.64 -18.60
C ILE A 134 20.44 30.83 -18.45
N THR A 135 19.68 30.33 -19.41
CA THR A 135 18.21 30.27 -19.32
C THR A 135 17.83 29.15 -18.34
N GLU A 136 17.35 29.52 -17.16
CA GLU A 136 16.69 28.61 -16.22
C GLU A 136 15.53 27.90 -16.95
N HIS A 137 15.73 26.63 -17.29
CA HIS A 137 14.68 25.80 -17.87
C HIS A 137 13.72 25.42 -16.74
N ALA A 138 12.54 26.05 -16.73
CA ALA A 138 11.41 25.60 -15.94
C ALA A 138 11.14 24.12 -16.25
N ILE A 139 11.25 23.26 -15.22
CA ILE A 139 10.97 21.84 -15.33
C ILE A 139 9.47 21.70 -15.61
N ILE A 140 9.11 21.50 -16.87
CA ILE A 140 7.73 21.15 -17.27
C ILE A 140 7.46 19.75 -16.71
N TYR A 141 6.72 19.68 -15.60
CA TYR A 141 6.26 18.42 -15.00
C TYR A 141 5.22 17.79 -15.93
N GLN A 142 5.65 16.90 -16.83
CA GLN A 142 4.71 16.08 -17.57
C GLN A 142 4.15 14.98 -16.66
N PRO A 143 2.82 14.74 -16.66
CA PRO A 143 2.23 13.71 -15.83
C PRO A 143 2.81 12.34 -16.20
N VAL A 144 3.38 11.65 -15.21
CA VAL A 144 3.96 10.32 -15.42
C VAL A 144 2.86 9.36 -15.86
N LYS A 145 3.03 8.73 -17.03
CA LYS A 145 2.10 7.72 -17.53
C LYS A 145 2.07 6.54 -16.56
N LYS A 146 0.90 6.33 -15.94
CA LYS A 146 0.70 5.24 -14.98
C LYS A 146 0.71 3.89 -15.68
N ILE A 147 1.28 2.89 -14.99
CA ILE A 147 1.33 1.50 -15.44
C ILE A 147 -0.08 0.91 -15.39
N ASN A 148 -0.61 0.54 -16.55
CA ASN A 148 -1.88 -0.16 -16.64
C ASN A 148 -1.69 -1.64 -16.25
N VAL A 149 -2.42 -2.09 -15.22
CA VAL A 149 -2.34 -3.45 -14.68
C VAL A 149 -3.53 -4.33 -15.08
N PHE A 150 -4.54 -3.78 -15.75
CA PHE A 150 -5.78 -4.48 -16.11
C PHE A 150 -5.58 -5.40 -17.30
N THR A 151 -5.02 -6.58 -17.02
CA THR A 151 -4.83 -7.67 -17.98
C THR A 151 -5.66 -8.88 -17.58
N GLU A 152 -5.93 -9.79 -18.53
CA GLU A 152 -6.67 -11.03 -18.25
C GLU A 152 -5.96 -11.90 -17.20
N ASN A 153 -4.63 -11.98 -17.25
CA ASN A 153 -3.87 -12.69 -16.22
C ASN A 153 -4.04 -12.02 -14.85
N ARG A 154 -3.96 -10.69 -14.78
CA ARG A 154 -4.17 -9.96 -13.53
C ARG A 154 -5.57 -10.16 -12.97
N ARG A 155 -6.61 -10.23 -13.80
CA ARG A 155 -7.98 -10.54 -13.35
C ARG A 155 -8.03 -11.89 -12.63
N ARG A 156 -7.45 -12.93 -13.23
CA ARG A 156 -7.34 -14.28 -12.62
C ARG A 156 -6.59 -14.26 -11.30
N ILE A 157 -5.47 -13.54 -11.25
CA ILE A 157 -4.68 -13.37 -10.02
C ILE A 157 -5.46 -12.60 -8.94
N SER A 158 -6.21 -11.57 -9.32
CA SER A 158 -7.05 -10.80 -8.40
C SER A 158 -8.14 -11.67 -7.77
N MET A 159 -8.86 -12.45 -8.58
CA MET A 159 -9.87 -13.41 -8.08
C MET A 159 -9.27 -14.45 -7.14
N MET A 160 -8.07 -14.97 -7.46
CA MET A 160 -7.37 -15.92 -6.62
C MET A 160 -6.98 -15.31 -5.26
N SER A 161 -6.39 -14.12 -5.28
CA SER A 161 -6.03 -13.33 -4.09
C SER A 161 -7.25 -13.06 -3.21
N HIS A 162 -8.35 -12.63 -3.82
CA HIS A 162 -9.61 -12.36 -3.14
C HIS A 162 -10.18 -13.61 -2.46
N ARG A 163 -10.17 -14.75 -3.15
CA ARG A 163 -10.55 -16.05 -2.57
C ARG A 163 -9.69 -16.43 -1.37
N LEU A 164 -8.36 -16.30 -1.47
CA LEU A 164 -7.44 -16.60 -0.36
C LEU A 164 -7.70 -15.68 0.85
N LYS A 165 -7.96 -14.40 0.62
CA LYS A 165 -8.36 -13.44 1.66
C LYS A 165 -9.63 -13.88 2.37
N ARG A 166 -10.67 -14.28 1.63
CA ARG A 166 -11.94 -14.74 2.21
C ARG A 166 -11.75 -15.97 3.08
N LEU A 167 -11.03 -16.99 2.58
CA LEU A 167 -10.72 -18.20 3.37
C LEU A 167 -10.03 -17.87 4.69
N ASN A 168 -9.08 -16.94 4.69
CA ASN A 168 -8.43 -16.46 5.92
C ASN A 168 -9.45 -15.77 6.86
N HIS A 169 -10.24 -14.84 6.35
CA HIS A 169 -11.17 -14.04 7.16
C HIS A 169 -12.43 -14.81 7.61
N ASP A 170 -12.77 -15.92 6.95
CA ASP A 170 -13.85 -16.83 7.34
C ASP A 170 -13.37 -17.93 8.29
N GLY A 171 -12.08 -17.97 8.65
CA GLY A 171 -11.52 -18.98 9.56
C GLY A 171 -11.28 -20.35 8.92
N ASP A 172 -11.38 -20.49 7.59
CA ASP A 172 -11.22 -21.75 6.87
C ASP A 172 -9.74 -22.04 6.53
N VAL A 173 -8.95 -22.19 7.60
CA VAL A 173 -7.49 -22.31 7.54
C VAL A 173 -7.04 -23.55 6.76
N ASP A 174 -7.79 -24.65 6.83
CA ASP A 174 -7.44 -25.89 6.13
C ASP A 174 -7.61 -25.77 4.63
N LYS A 175 -8.73 -25.17 4.16
CA LYS A 175 -8.89 -24.87 2.73
C LYS A 175 -7.87 -23.85 2.26
N PHE A 176 -7.55 -22.85 3.08
CA PHE A 176 -6.49 -21.88 2.79
C PHE A 176 -5.15 -22.59 2.54
N ARG A 177 -4.68 -23.42 3.49
CA ARG A 177 -3.42 -24.17 3.38
C ARG A 177 -3.42 -25.15 2.20
N LYS A 178 -4.53 -25.85 1.97
CA LYS A 178 -4.67 -26.76 0.82
C LYS A 178 -4.56 -26.02 -0.51
N PHE A 179 -5.14 -24.82 -0.61
CA PHE A 179 -5.05 -23.99 -1.82
C PHE A 179 -3.61 -23.50 -2.04
N MET A 180 -2.97 -23.00 -0.98
CA MET A 180 -1.57 -22.57 -0.97
C MET A 180 -0.61 -23.69 -1.40
N GLY A 181 -0.76 -24.89 -0.83
CA GLY A 181 0.05 -26.06 -1.18
C GLY A 181 -0.02 -26.42 -2.66
N LYS A 182 -1.23 -26.40 -3.24
CA LYS A 182 -1.42 -26.64 -4.69
C LYS A 182 -0.67 -25.65 -5.58
N ILE A 183 -0.57 -24.37 -5.18
CA ILE A 183 0.19 -23.36 -5.93
C ILE A 183 1.68 -23.63 -5.81
N SER A 184 2.16 -23.89 -4.59
CA SER A 184 3.58 -24.17 -4.33
C SER A 184 4.05 -25.41 -5.08
N ASP A 185 3.27 -26.48 -5.08
CA ASP A 185 3.58 -27.72 -5.82
C ASP A 185 3.67 -27.47 -7.32
N LYS A 186 2.72 -26.69 -7.88
CA LYS A 186 2.75 -26.33 -9.30
C LYS A 186 4.00 -25.52 -9.63
N PHE A 187 4.33 -24.51 -8.82
CA PHE A 187 5.50 -23.66 -9.05
C PHE A 187 6.81 -24.45 -8.97
N SER A 188 6.95 -25.32 -7.96
CA SER A 188 8.16 -26.12 -7.74
C SER A 188 8.38 -27.16 -8.85
N LYS A 189 7.34 -27.92 -9.24
CA LYS A 189 7.40 -28.85 -10.38
C LYS A 189 7.82 -28.13 -11.65
N HIS A 190 7.28 -26.94 -11.83
CA HIS A 190 7.57 -26.16 -13.00
C HIS A 190 9.01 -25.59 -12.99
N LYS A 191 9.56 -25.15 -11.85
CA LYS A 191 10.94 -24.62 -11.76
C LYS A 191 12.02 -25.61 -12.27
N LEU A 192 11.74 -26.92 -12.25
CA LEU A 192 12.61 -28.00 -12.73
C LEU A 192 12.55 -28.20 -14.25
N ASP A 193 11.40 -27.94 -14.87
CA ASP A 193 11.24 -27.99 -16.32
C ASP A 193 11.62 -26.64 -16.90
N ARG A 194 12.74 -26.56 -17.63
CA ARG A 194 13.20 -25.34 -18.31
C ARG A 194 12.08 -24.79 -19.22
N PHE A 195 11.27 -23.84 -18.75
CA PHE A 195 10.20 -23.27 -19.57
C PHE A 195 10.78 -22.57 -20.78
N LYS A 196 10.47 -23.11 -21.96
CA LYS A 196 10.63 -22.41 -23.23
C LYS A 196 9.61 -21.26 -23.38
N ASN A 197 8.56 -21.20 -22.54
CA ASN A 197 7.49 -20.22 -22.60
C ASN A 197 7.57 -19.18 -21.46
N ILE A 198 8.09 -17.99 -21.77
CA ILE A 198 8.25 -16.86 -20.84
C ILE A 198 6.91 -16.45 -20.22
N LYS A 199 5.81 -16.43 -20.98
CA LYS A 199 4.49 -16.02 -20.49
C LYS A 199 3.95 -16.99 -19.43
N ALA A 200 4.14 -18.29 -19.63
CA ALA A 200 3.74 -19.30 -18.64
C ALA A 200 4.53 -19.14 -17.32
N ARG A 201 5.85 -18.86 -17.42
CA ARG A 201 6.71 -18.57 -16.26
C ARG A 201 6.19 -17.36 -15.48
N MET A 202 5.84 -16.28 -16.17
CA MET A 202 5.35 -15.05 -15.54
C MET A 202 4.02 -15.27 -14.81
N ASN A 203 3.06 -15.94 -15.46
CA ASN A 203 1.78 -16.25 -14.83
C ASN A 203 1.94 -17.11 -13.56
N LEU A 204 2.84 -18.10 -13.58
CA LEU A 204 3.14 -18.92 -12.40
C LEU A 204 3.84 -18.13 -11.30
N ALA A 205 4.75 -17.22 -11.65
CA ALA A 205 5.38 -16.31 -10.69
C ALA A 205 4.36 -15.36 -10.05
N ASP A 206 3.40 -14.82 -10.82
CA ASP A 206 2.31 -14.01 -10.27
C ASP A 206 1.47 -14.81 -9.26
N MET A 207 1.15 -16.06 -9.59
CA MET A 207 0.39 -16.95 -8.69
C MET A 207 1.17 -17.23 -7.40
N LYS A 208 2.47 -17.55 -7.52
CA LYS A 208 3.33 -17.81 -6.37
C LYS A 208 3.48 -16.57 -5.51
N PHE A 209 3.78 -15.41 -6.09
CA PHE A 209 3.90 -14.15 -5.36
C PHE A 209 2.61 -13.82 -4.60
N THR A 210 1.46 -13.92 -5.25
CA THR A 210 0.15 -13.67 -4.64
C THR A 210 -0.17 -14.65 -3.51
N SER A 211 0.25 -15.91 -3.64
CA SER A 211 0.09 -16.89 -2.57
C SER A 211 0.91 -16.50 -1.33
N LEU A 212 2.17 -16.11 -1.52
CA LEU A 212 3.06 -15.68 -0.43
C LEU A 212 2.55 -14.41 0.24
N GLU A 213 2.01 -13.48 -0.54
CA GLU A 213 1.36 -12.27 -0.05
C GLU A 213 0.15 -12.60 0.84
N ALA A 214 -0.69 -13.56 0.43
CA ALA A 214 -1.80 -14.02 1.23
C ALA A 214 -1.35 -14.71 2.53
N GLU A 215 -0.26 -15.49 2.48
CA GLU A 215 0.34 -16.11 3.67
C GLU A 215 0.92 -15.08 4.64
N ALA A 216 1.61 -14.05 4.14
CA ALA A 216 2.08 -12.93 4.95
C ALA A 216 0.90 -12.22 5.62
N SER A 217 -0.20 -11.99 4.89
CA SER A 217 -1.42 -11.41 5.45
C SER A 217 -2.06 -12.31 6.51
N PHE A 218 -2.10 -13.63 6.30
CA PHE A 218 -2.61 -14.60 7.28
C PHE A 218 -1.80 -14.56 8.58
N LYS A 219 -0.47 -14.61 8.49
CA LYS A 219 0.41 -14.53 9.66
C LYS A 219 0.29 -13.18 10.38
N ARG A 220 0.13 -12.09 9.63
CA ARG A 220 -0.07 -10.74 10.20
C ARG A 220 -1.36 -10.62 10.99
N VAL A 221 -2.44 -11.22 10.51
CA VAL A 221 -3.74 -11.26 11.19
C VAL A 221 -3.65 -12.05 12.50
N ASN A 222 -2.87 -13.13 12.52
CA ASN A 222 -2.63 -13.94 13.71
C ASN A 222 -1.53 -13.38 14.64
N TYR A 223 -1.08 -12.14 14.41
CA TYR A 223 -0.07 -11.46 15.23
C TYR A 223 1.24 -12.25 15.43
N ASP A 224 1.76 -12.87 14.37
CA ASP A 224 3.09 -13.50 14.39
C ASP A 224 4.21 -12.43 14.50
N VAL A 225 4.72 -12.20 15.72
CA VAL A 225 5.74 -11.16 16.02
C VAL A 225 7.04 -11.35 15.21
N ASN A 226 7.36 -12.59 14.84
CA ASN A 226 8.57 -12.90 14.06
C ASN A 226 8.31 -12.93 12.55
N LEU A 227 7.17 -12.44 12.09
CA LEU A 227 6.77 -12.48 10.68
C LEU A 227 7.83 -11.88 9.74
N SER A 228 8.48 -10.78 10.12
CA SER A 228 9.53 -10.14 9.29
C SER A 228 10.73 -11.05 9.02
N LYS A 229 11.03 -11.99 9.92
CA LYS A 229 12.11 -12.98 9.77
C LYS A 229 11.66 -14.24 9.01
N ASN A 230 10.39 -14.30 8.61
CA ASN A 230 9.85 -15.48 7.97
C ASN A 230 10.39 -15.63 6.53
N PRO A 231 10.79 -16.84 6.09
CA PRO A 231 11.32 -17.08 4.74
C PRO A 231 10.41 -16.63 3.59
N ILE A 232 9.11 -16.45 3.83
CA ILE A 232 8.16 -15.95 2.81
C ILE A 232 8.63 -14.64 2.17
N PHE A 233 9.29 -13.74 2.92
CA PHE A 233 9.70 -12.44 2.38
C PHE A 233 10.89 -12.56 1.43
N GLU A 234 11.84 -13.44 1.73
CA GLU A 234 12.93 -13.77 0.79
C GLU A 234 12.40 -14.50 -0.44
N GLU A 235 11.40 -15.36 -0.27
CA GLU A 235 10.74 -16.01 -1.40
C GLU A 235 9.94 -15.03 -2.26
N MET A 236 9.25 -14.06 -1.65
CA MET A 236 8.59 -12.97 -2.37
C MET A 236 9.62 -12.15 -3.16
N LYS A 237 10.69 -11.69 -2.50
CA LYS A 237 11.75 -10.88 -3.09
C LYS A 237 12.40 -11.57 -4.29
N SER A 238 12.69 -12.86 -4.17
CA SER A 238 13.26 -13.66 -5.26
C SER A 238 12.27 -13.99 -6.38
N THR A 239 10.95 -13.90 -6.13
CA THR A 239 9.91 -14.15 -7.14
C THR A 239 9.61 -12.90 -7.99
N ILE A 240 9.73 -11.70 -7.42
CA ILE A 240 9.46 -10.39 -8.08
C ILE A 240 9.99 -10.28 -9.51
N PRO A 241 11.26 -10.61 -9.82
CA PRO A 241 11.80 -10.38 -11.18
C PRO A 241 11.11 -11.24 -12.25
N PHE A 242 10.39 -12.27 -11.83
CA PHE A 242 9.72 -13.20 -12.72
C PHE A 242 8.23 -12.88 -12.90
N THR A 243 7.66 -11.95 -12.13
CA THR A 243 6.24 -11.60 -12.21
C THR A 243 5.93 -10.81 -13.48
N THR A 244 4.65 -10.72 -13.85
CA THR A 244 4.24 -9.94 -15.02
C THR A 244 4.44 -8.45 -14.83
N ASN A 245 4.41 -7.99 -13.57
CA ASN A 245 4.66 -6.61 -13.22
C ASN A 245 5.51 -6.54 -11.94
N PRO A 246 6.84 -6.58 -12.08
CA PRO A 246 7.76 -6.53 -10.95
C PRO A 246 7.59 -5.29 -10.08
N GLN A 247 7.24 -4.13 -10.66
CA GLN A 247 7.01 -2.91 -9.88
C GLN A 247 5.81 -3.03 -8.94
N VAL A 248 4.70 -3.62 -9.40
CA VAL A 248 3.53 -3.88 -8.56
C VAL A 248 3.84 -4.92 -7.47
N SER A 249 4.62 -5.95 -7.81
CA SER A 249 5.07 -6.95 -6.84
C SER A 249 6.01 -6.33 -5.79
N SER A 250 6.99 -5.51 -6.19
CA SER A 250 7.88 -4.76 -5.29
C SER A 250 7.10 -3.84 -4.35
N MET A 251 6.17 -3.05 -4.89
CA MET A 251 5.28 -2.20 -4.11
C MET A 251 4.55 -3.00 -3.03
N THR A 252 3.93 -4.12 -3.42
CA THR A 252 3.17 -4.98 -2.49
C THR A 252 4.08 -5.62 -1.45
N TYR A 253 5.26 -6.11 -1.85
CA TYR A 253 6.28 -6.64 -0.96
C TYR A 253 6.69 -5.61 0.10
N LEU A 254 7.05 -4.39 -0.31
CA LEU A 254 7.47 -3.32 0.59
C LEU A 254 6.39 -2.98 1.62
N ALA A 255 5.13 -2.88 1.19
CA ALA A 255 4.03 -2.62 2.11
C ALA A 255 3.85 -3.77 3.12
N ARG A 256 3.89 -5.03 2.66
CA ARG A 256 3.73 -6.21 3.53
C ARG A 256 4.90 -6.38 4.48
N TYR A 257 6.13 -6.18 4.01
CA TYR A 257 7.33 -6.23 4.84
C TYR A 257 7.34 -5.10 5.87
N GLY A 258 7.03 -3.86 5.46
CA GLY A 258 6.86 -2.72 6.35
C GLY A 258 5.83 -2.99 7.46
N SER A 259 4.72 -3.62 7.12
CA SER A 259 3.69 -4.03 8.08
C SER A 259 4.13 -5.14 9.05
N ALA A 260 5.10 -5.98 8.66
CA ALA A 260 5.62 -7.07 9.47
C ALA A 260 6.77 -6.61 10.36
N ILE A 261 7.70 -5.82 9.82
CA ILE A 261 8.85 -5.30 10.57
C ILE A 261 8.40 -4.37 11.69
N SER A 262 7.29 -3.64 11.52
CA SER A 262 6.71 -2.79 12.57
C SER A 262 6.15 -3.55 13.78
N MET A 263 6.05 -4.88 13.72
CA MET A 263 5.68 -5.72 14.86
C MET A 263 6.88 -6.11 15.72
N LEU A 264 8.07 -6.10 15.13
CA LEU A 264 9.32 -6.47 15.79
C LEU A 264 10.14 -5.23 16.19
N GLU A 265 10.16 -4.23 15.31
CA GLU A 265 10.90 -2.98 15.46
C GLU A 265 9.96 -1.79 15.70
N SER A 266 10.50 -0.57 15.65
CA SER A 266 9.69 0.64 15.81
C SER A 266 8.71 0.81 14.64
N LEU A 267 7.58 1.46 14.94
CA LEU A 267 6.56 1.77 13.95
C LEU A 267 7.11 2.65 12.81
N ASP A 268 8.06 3.53 13.12
CA ASP A 268 8.68 4.43 12.15
C ASP A 268 9.52 3.67 11.10
N VAL A 269 10.17 2.56 11.47
CA VAL A 269 10.87 1.69 10.49
C VAL A 269 9.86 1.12 9.49
N GLY A 270 8.74 0.59 9.98
CA GLY A 270 7.67 0.07 9.12
C GLY A 270 7.07 1.12 8.20
N LEU A 271 6.85 2.34 8.71
CA LEU A 271 6.37 3.49 7.93
C LEU A 271 7.39 3.91 6.85
N GLY A 272 8.69 3.78 7.11
CA GLY A 272 9.73 4.01 6.12
C GLY A 272 9.59 3.12 4.88
N PHE A 273 9.42 1.80 5.07
CA PHE A 273 9.15 0.86 3.96
C PHE A 273 7.85 1.19 3.21
N LEU A 274 6.82 1.57 3.95
CA LEU A 274 5.55 1.95 3.36
C LEU A 274 5.65 3.21 2.51
N GLN A 275 6.48 4.18 2.88
CA GLN A 275 6.72 5.38 2.07
C GLN A 275 7.32 5.02 0.71
N TYR A 276 8.27 4.08 0.65
CA TYR A 276 8.78 3.56 -0.63
C TYR A 276 7.69 2.85 -1.44
N SER A 277 6.83 2.06 -0.78
CA SER A 277 5.69 1.43 -1.44
C SER A 277 4.72 2.46 -2.05
N LYS A 278 4.40 3.54 -1.32
CA LYS A 278 3.54 4.63 -1.82
C LYS A 278 4.14 5.35 -3.02
N HIS A 279 5.45 5.57 -3.01
CA HIS A 279 6.13 6.13 -4.18
C HIS A 279 5.96 5.24 -5.42
N HIS A 280 6.11 3.92 -5.28
CA HIS A 280 5.80 3.02 -6.40
C HIS A 280 4.32 3.07 -6.81
N ALA A 281 3.39 3.24 -5.86
CA ALA A 281 1.95 3.34 -6.13
C ALA A 281 1.57 4.56 -6.98
N GLU A 282 2.33 5.67 -6.91
CA GLU A 282 2.10 6.88 -7.73
C GLU A 282 2.21 6.58 -9.23
N HIS A 283 3.02 5.59 -9.58
CA HIS A 283 3.27 5.15 -10.95
C HIS A 283 2.32 4.05 -11.42
N VAL A 284 1.40 3.57 -10.58
CA VAL A 284 0.44 2.49 -10.91
C VAL A 284 -0.97 3.07 -10.97
N VAL A 285 -1.78 2.59 -11.90
CA VAL A 285 -3.21 2.98 -11.94
C VAL A 285 -3.92 2.52 -10.66
N PRO A 286 -4.97 3.23 -10.21
CA PRO A 286 -5.84 2.75 -9.14
C PRO A 286 -6.25 1.29 -9.35
N CYS A 287 -5.86 0.43 -8.42
CA CYS A 287 -6.18 -0.99 -8.40
C CYS A 287 -6.13 -1.56 -6.97
N LYS A 288 -6.54 -2.82 -6.82
CA LYS A 288 -6.49 -3.57 -5.55
C LYS A 288 -5.13 -3.46 -4.86
N GLU A 289 -4.02 -3.64 -5.58
CA GLU A 289 -2.68 -3.60 -5.00
C GLU A 289 -2.35 -2.21 -4.43
N THR A 290 -2.66 -1.13 -5.16
CA THR A 290 -2.48 0.24 -4.65
C THR A 290 -3.39 0.53 -3.45
N GLY A 291 -4.65 0.09 -3.48
CA GLY A 291 -5.57 0.21 -2.35
C GLY A 291 -5.10 -0.55 -1.11
N MET A 292 -4.44 -1.70 -1.31
CA MET A 292 -3.83 -2.47 -0.21
C MET A 292 -2.65 -1.75 0.45
N VAL A 293 -1.86 -0.96 -0.28
CA VAL A 293 -0.80 -0.12 0.29
C VAL A 293 -1.41 0.86 1.30
N PHE A 294 -2.45 1.59 0.89
CA PHE A 294 -3.12 2.56 1.77
C PHE A 294 -3.91 1.87 2.89
N TYR A 295 -4.49 0.69 2.66
CA TYR A 295 -5.09 -0.11 3.75
C TYR A 295 -4.05 -0.53 4.80
N ILE A 296 -2.83 -0.88 4.38
CA ILE A 296 -1.73 -1.18 5.31
C ILE A 296 -1.31 0.09 6.06
N GLU A 297 -1.26 1.24 5.38
CA GLU A 297 -1.04 2.54 6.02
C GLU A 297 -2.06 2.82 7.11
N VAL A 298 -3.35 2.62 6.83
CA VAL A 298 -4.43 2.75 7.81
C VAL A 298 -4.15 1.89 9.04
N ASN A 299 -3.72 0.63 8.87
CA ASN A 299 -3.42 -0.24 10.03
C ASN A 299 -2.22 0.26 10.85
N LEU A 300 -1.15 0.73 10.20
CA LEU A 300 0.02 1.27 10.91
C LEU A 300 -0.32 2.59 11.63
N LEU A 301 -1.10 3.47 10.99
CA LEU A 301 -1.59 4.68 11.62
C LEU A 301 -2.54 4.38 12.78
N SER A 302 -3.41 3.36 12.67
CA SER A 302 -4.24 2.90 13.79
C SER A 302 -3.38 2.41 14.97
N GLN A 303 -2.30 1.67 14.70
CA GLN A 303 -1.36 1.26 15.74
C GLN A 303 -0.66 2.48 16.39
N LYS A 304 -0.31 3.51 15.60
CA LYS A 304 0.21 4.78 16.11
C LYS A 304 -0.81 5.48 17.00
N TYR A 305 -2.07 5.50 16.55
CA TYR A 305 -3.18 6.12 17.25
C TYR A 305 -3.47 5.44 18.58
N GLU A 306 -3.42 4.10 18.63
CA GLU A 306 -3.56 3.35 19.88
C GLU A 306 -2.49 3.68 20.92
N GLN A 307 -1.25 3.94 20.47
CA GLN A 307 -0.14 4.29 21.36
C GLN A 307 -0.23 5.74 21.84
N ASN A 308 -0.54 6.67 20.93
CA ASN A 308 -0.57 8.11 21.20
C ASN A 308 -1.74 8.77 20.45
N PRO A 309 -2.96 8.73 21.00
CA PRO A 309 -4.12 9.27 20.30
C PRO A 309 -3.99 10.78 20.10
N SER A 310 -4.24 11.25 18.88
CA SER A 310 -4.34 12.68 18.57
C SER A 310 -5.25 12.90 17.37
N ASP A 311 -5.88 14.08 17.30
CA ASP A 311 -6.76 14.43 16.18
C ASP A 311 -6.03 14.46 14.84
N ASN A 312 -4.73 14.80 14.82
CA ASN A 312 -3.93 14.78 13.60
C ASN A 312 -3.78 13.35 13.05
N ILE A 313 -3.56 12.36 13.93
CA ILE A 313 -3.48 10.96 13.50
C ILE A 313 -4.88 10.47 13.09
N LYS A 314 -5.95 10.80 13.83
CA LYS A 314 -7.34 10.49 13.45
C LYS A 314 -7.68 11.00 12.05
N LYS A 315 -7.43 12.28 11.77
CA LYS A 315 -7.62 12.88 10.43
C LYS A 315 -6.80 12.18 9.36
N SER A 316 -5.56 11.81 9.66
CA SER A 316 -4.70 11.06 8.73
C SER A 316 -5.26 9.68 8.42
N ILE A 317 -5.74 8.94 9.41
CA ILE A 317 -6.39 7.62 9.22
C ILE A 317 -7.60 7.76 8.29
N LEU A 318 -8.49 8.71 8.57
CA LEU A 318 -9.73 8.90 7.82
C LEU A 318 -9.46 9.28 6.36
N LYS A 319 -8.58 10.27 6.14
CA LYS A 319 -8.17 10.69 4.79
C LYS A 319 -7.51 9.55 4.01
N THR A 320 -6.63 8.78 4.64
CA THR A 320 -5.98 7.64 4.00
C THR A 320 -6.96 6.51 3.72
N ALA A 321 -7.96 6.30 4.56
CA ALA A 321 -9.01 5.31 4.32
C ALA A 321 -9.89 5.68 3.11
N GLU A 322 -10.29 6.95 2.98
CA GLU A 322 -11.03 7.46 1.81
C GLU A 322 -10.20 7.32 0.53
N LEU A 323 -8.91 7.68 0.60
CA LEU A 323 -7.98 7.47 -0.51
C LEU A 323 -7.88 5.99 -0.87
N ALA A 324 -7.76 5.10 0.11
CA ALA A 324 -7.72 3.66 -0.11
C ALA A 324 -8.99 3.16 -0.82
N ILE A 325 -10.19 3.61 -0.40
CA ILE A 325 -11.46 3.24 -1.05
C ILE A 325 -11.43 3.64 -2.53
N SER A 326 -10.99 4.87 -2.84
CA SER A 326 -10.92 5.35 -4.23
C SER A 326 -9.99 4.51 -5.12
N GLN A 327 -8.98 3.86 -4.55
CA GLN A 327 -8.06 3.01 -5.31
C GLN A 327 -8.70 1.73 -5.83
N PHE A 328 -9.81 1.27 -5.23
CA PHE A 328 -10.50 0.05 -5.68
C PHE A 328 -11.49 0.30 -6.83
N SER A 329 -11.69 1.54 -7.26
CA SER A 329 -12.72 1.92 -8.27
C SER A 329 -12.65 1.17 -9.60
N GLY A 330 -11.48 0.63 -9.98
CA GLY A 330 -11.29 -0.17 -11.20
C GLY A 330 -11.46 -1.69 -11.03
N GLU A 331 -11.80 -2.19 -9.84
CA GLU A 331 -11.93 -3.63 -9.56
C GLU A 331 -13.31 -4.20 -9.91
N ASP A 332 -13.45 -5.53 -9.91
CA ASP A 332 -14.78 -6.17 -9.95
C ASP A 332 -15.62 -5.72 -8.73
N GLU A 333 -16.93 -5.51 -8.91
CA GLU A 333 -17.84 -4.93 -7.91
C GLU A 333 -17.76 -5.61 -6.53
N ASN A 334 -17.70 -6.94 -6.51
CA ASN A 334 -17.57 -7.71 -5.27
C ASN A 334 -16.26 -7.42 -4.53
N VAL A 335 -15.17 -7.19 -5.25
CA VAL A 335 -13.88 -6.80 -4.66
C VAL A 335 -14.01 -5.39 -4.09
N GLN A 336 -14.62 -4.46 -4.83
CA GLN A 336 -14.83 -3.09 -4.35
C GLN A 336 -15.63 -3.07 -3.04
N LYS A 337 -16.80 -3.72 -3.01
CA LYS A 337 -17.68 -3.81 -1.84
C LYS A 337 -16.95 -4.40 -0.64
N ASP A 338 -16.20 -5.49 -0.84
CA ASP A 338 -15.45 -6.17 0.22
C ASP A 338 -14.37 -5.28 0.85
N TYR A 339 -13.65 -4.48 0.06
CA TYR A 339 -12.64 -3.57 0.58
C TYR A 339 -13.23 -2.28 1.14
N GLN A 340 -14.29 -1.77 0.54
CA GLN A 340 -15.02 -0.60 1.01
C GLN A 340 -15.56 -0.83 2.43
N ARG A 341 -16.28 -1.93 2.68
CA ARG A 341 -16.78 -2.24 4.03
C ARG A 341 -15.66 -2.43 5.04
N MET A 342 -14.51 -2.98 4.62
CA MET A 342 -13.36 -3.13 5.51
C MET A 342 -12.76 -1.79 5.92
N LEU A 343 -12.66 -0.84 4.99
CA LEU A 343 -12.12 0.49 5.25
C LEU A 343 -13.10 1.35 6.04
N MET A 344 -14.39 1.30 5.72
CA MET A 344 -15.42 1.95 6.52
C MET A 344 -15.43 1.45 7.96
N LEU A 345 -15.28 0.14 8.19
CA LEU A 345 -15.16 -0.39 9.54
C LEU A 345 -13.90 0.13 10.27
N LYS A 346 -12.80 0.38 9.55
CA LYS A 346 -11.62 1.05 10.13
C LYS A 346 -11.87 2.51 10.46
N MET A 347 -12.68 3.20 9.66
CA MET A 347 -13.10 4.57 9.96
C MET A 347 -14.00 4.61 11.20
N VAL A 348 -14.96 3.68 11.33
CA VAL A 348 -15.78 3.49 12.54
C VAL A 348 -14.88 3.28 13.77
N PHE A 349 -13.91 2.37 13.67
CA PHE A 349 -12.98 2.10 14.76
C PHE A 349 -12.21 3.36 15.20
N CYS A 350 -11.69 4.11 14.24
CA CYS A 350 -10.97 5.35 14.52
C CYS A 350 -11.86 6.40 15.23
N ARG A 351 -13.12 6.53 14.79
CA ARG A 351 -14.10 7.47 15.37
C ARG A 351 -14.54 7.07 16.77
N LEU A 352 -14.71 5.78 17.02
CA LEU A 352 -15.17 5.24 18.31
C LEU A 352 -14.03 4.94 19.31
N GLY A 353 -12.77 5.27 18.98
CA GLY A 353 -11.64 4.99 19.87
C GLY A 353 -11.36 3.49 20.04
N ILE A 354 -11.47 2.71 18.96
CA ILE A 354 -11.22 1.28 18.92
C ILE A 354 -9.90 1.00 18.18
N GLY A 355 -9.04 0.21 18.80
CA GLY A 355 -7.78 -0.26 18.25
C GLY A 355 -7.92 -1.33 17.16
N LEU A 356 -6.80 -1.66 16.54
CA LEU A 356 -6.63 -2.52 15.38
C LEU A 356 -7.24 -3.92 15.60
N PHE A 357 -7.13 -4.44 16.81
CA PHE A 357 -7.62 -5.75 17.26
C PHE A 357 -8.82 -5.65 18.22
N GLY A 358 -9.61 -4.58 18.12
CA GLY A 358 -10.84 -4.41 18.90
C GLY A 358 -10.63 -3.94 20.34
N LYS A 359 -9.40 -3.55 20.71
CA LYS A 359 -9.08 -3.00 22.03
C LYS A 359 -9.64 -1.58 22.17
N ARG A 360 -10.39 -1.29 23.22
CA ARG A 360 -10.80 0.08 23.56
C ARG A 360 -9.60 0.97 23.91
N ILE A 361 -9.58 2.19 23.37
CA ILE A 361 -8.57 3.22 23.65
C ILE A 361 -9.16 4.22 24.64
N ASN A 362 -8.96 3.98 25.93
CA ASN A 362 -9.63 4.73 27.01
C ASN A 362 -9.35 6.25 27.02
N SER A 363 -8.23 6.69 26.44
CA SER A 363 -7.85 8.10 26.36
C SER A 363 -8.54 8.86 25.22
N VAL A 364 -9.24 8.17 24.32
CA VAL A 364 -10.01 8.81 23.24
C VAL A 364 -11.37 9.25 23.78
N LYS A 365 -11.63 10.56 23.71
CA LYS A 365 -12.96 11.12 23.90
C LYS A 365 -13.71 11.09 22.57
N VAL A 366 -14.88 10.48 22.55
CA VAL A 366 -15.75 10.41 21.37
C VAL A 366 -16.76 11.55 21.49
N ASP A 367 -16.75 12.48 20.54
CA ASP A 367 -17.72 13.58 20.46
C ASP A 367 -18.95 13.18 19.62
N ASP A 368 -19.98 14.04 19.58
CA ASP A 368 -21.20 13.79 18.81
C ASP A 368 -20.96 13.68 17.31
N SER A 369 -20.02 14.47 16.78
CA SER A 369 -19.65 14.41 15.37
C SER A 369 -19.03 13.06 15.01
N ASP A 370 -18.18 12.52 15.89
CA ASP A 370 -17.58 11.20 15.73
C ASP A 370 -18.61 10.08 15.85
N ARG A 371 -19.55 10.18 16.80
CA ARG A 371 -20.68 9.24 16.95
C ARG A 371 -21.54 9.21 15.70
N GLU A 372 -21.96 10.37 15.21
CA GLU A 372 -22.83 10.49 14.05
C GLU A 372 -22.15 9.97 12.78
N ALA A 373 -20.88 10.31 12.56
CA ALA A 373 -20.12 9.78 11.44
C ALA A 373 -19.95 8.25 11.53
N ALA A 374 -19.66 7.71 12.72
CA ALA A 374 -19.57 6.27 12.93
C ALA A 374 -20.89 5.56 12.63
N LYS A 375 -22.01 6.12 13.12
CA LYS A 375 -23.36 5.59 12.85
C LYS A 375 -23.64 5.53 11.35
N ASN A 376 -23.38 6.61 10.62
CA ASN A 376 -23.59 6.65 9.16
C ASN A 376 -22.80 5.57 8.40
N TYR A 377 -21.55 5.30 8.80
CA TYR A 377 -20.79 4.19 8.22
C TYR A 377 -21.32 2.82 8.63
N MET A 378 -21.80 2.66 9.87
CA MET A 378 -22.40 1.41 10.34
C MET A 378 -23.71 1.11 9.61
N ASP A 379 -24.59 2.10 9.47
CA ASP A 379 -25.85 2.00 8.71
C ASP A 379 -25.57 1.61 7.25
N PHE A 380 -24.49 2.11 6.64
CA PHE A 380 -24.07 1.69 5.31
C PHE A 380 -23.65 0.21 5.27
N ILE A 381 -22.88 -0.25 6.26
CA ILE A 381 -22.39 -1.63 6.34
C ILE A 381 -23.54 -2.63 6.58
N GLU A 382 -24.58 -2.24 7.32
CA GLU A 382 -25.75 -3.08 7.63
C GLU A 382 -26.75 -3.23 6.48
N LYS A 383 -26.58 -2.50 5.37
CA LYS A 383 -27.42 -2.70 4.19
C LYS A 383 -27.34 -4.16 3.72
N PRO A 384 -28.47 -4.81 3.37
CA PRO A 384 -28.49 -6.25 3.08
C PRO A 384 -27.45 -6.72 2.05
N ASP A 385 -27.28 -5.95 0.96
CA ASP A 385 -26.35 -6.25 -0.12
C ASP A 385 -24.87 -6.09 0.26
N ILE A 386 -24.58 -5.36 1.35
CA ILE A 386 -23.24 -5.18 1.90
C ILE A 386 -22.96 -6.21 3.00
N TRP A 387 -23.94 -6.45 3.88
CA TRP A 387 -23.83 -7.32 5.04
C TRP A 387 -23.73 -8.81 4.69
N GLU A 388 -24.53 -9.28 3.72
CA GLU A 388 -24.61 -10.70 3.37
C GLU A 388 -23.24 -11.26 2.95
N GLY A 389 -22.46 -10.47 2.20
CA GLY A 389 -21.13 -10.84 1.73
C GLY A 389 -20.01 -10.75 2.78
N MET A 390 -20.28 -10.24 3.98
CA MET A 390 -19.26 -9.93 4.99
C MET A 390 -18.65 -11.18 5.63
N GLU A 391 -17.32 -11.24 5.69
CA GLU A 391 -16.61 -12.38 6.28
C GLU A 391 -16.80 -12.45 7.79
N LYS A 392 -16.71 -13.67 8.34
CA LYS A 392 -16.95 -13.89 9.78
C LYS A 392 -16.09 -12.97 10.67
N ARG A 393 -14.79 -12.82 10.37
CA ARG A 393 -13.90 -11.93 11.15
C ARG A 393 -14.35 -10.47 11.10
N ARG A 394 -14.91 -10.05 9.96
CA ARG A 394 -15.42 -8.68 9.79
C ARG A 394 -16.74 -8.49 10.53
N LYS A 395 -17.62 -9.49 10.53
CA LYS A 395 -18.84 -9.49 11.36
C LYS A 395 -18.51 -9.37 12.85
N MET A 396 -17.54 -10.14 13.35
CA MET A 396 -17.06 -9.98 14.73
C MET A 396 -16.59 -8.56 15.02
N LEU A 397 -15.68 -8.01 14.19
CA LEU A 397 -15.18 -6.65 14.38
C LEU A 397 -16.31 -5.61 14.32
N PHE A 398 -17.33 -5.83 13.49
CA PHE A 398 -18.52 -5.00 13.45
C PHE A 398 -19.32 -5.07 14.75
N GLN A 399 -19.48 -6.26 15.34
CA GLN A 399 -20.13 -6.41 16.65
C GLN A 399 -19.36 -5.71 17.78
N ILE A 400 -18.03 -5.68 17.72
CA ILE A 400 -17.21 -4.86 18.66
C ILE A 400 -17.54 -3.37 18.49
N ALA A 401 -17.66 -2.88 17.25
CA ALA A 401 -18.06 -1.50 17.00
C ALA A 401 -19.47 -1.18 17.51
N LYS A 402 -20.45 -2.07 17.31
CA LYS A 402 -21.80 -1.91 17.89
C LYS A 402 -21.76 -1.85 19.41
N SER A 403 -21.00 -2.75 20.03
CA SER A 403 -20.86 -2.76 21.48
C SER A 403 -20.33 -1.42 22.01
N GLU A 404 -19.26 -0.91 21.40
CA GLU A 404 -18.68 0.37 21.78
C GLU A 404 -19.64 1.54 21.48
N PHE A 405 -20.32 1.55 20.33
CA PHE A 405 -21.31 2.56 20.00
C PHE A 405 -22.43 2.64 21.04
N TYR A 406 -23.04 1.53 21.43
CA TYR A 406 -24.10 1.49 22.44
C TYR A 406 -23.61 1.84 23.83
N ARG A 407 -22.38 1.44 24.18
CA ARG A 407 -21.73 1.84 25.44
C ARG A 407 -21.62 3.36 25.55
N GLN A 408 -21.29 4.05 24.45
CA GLN A 408 -21.19 5.52 24.41
C GLN A 408 -22.57 6.22 24.52
N HIS A 409 -23.67 5.48 24.37
CA HIS A 409 -25.04 5.95 24.56
C HIS A 409 -25.67 5.45 25.86
N ASN A 410 -24.85 4.93 26.80
CA ASN A 410 -25.30 4.31 28.05
C ASN A 410 -26.31 3.16 27.87
N GLN A 411 -26.34 2.53 26.69
CA GLN A 411 -27.19 1.36 26.44
C GLN A 411 -26.40 0.08 26.74
N ILE A 412 -26.12 -0.15 28.03
CA ILE A 412 -25.16 -1.16 28.50
C ILE A 412 -25.62 -2.60 28.20
N ASP A 413 -26.92 -2.89 28.23
CA ASP A 413 -27.45 -4.20 27.84
C ASP A 413 -27.18 -4.54 26.37
N LEU A 414 -27.46 -3.59 25.46
CA LEU A 414 -27.17 -3.76 24.04
C LEU A 414 -25.67 -3.87 23.79
N ALA A 415 -24.87 -3.07 24.50
CA ALA A 415 -23.43 -3.17 24.43
C ALA A 415 -22.92 -4.57 24.83
N ARG A 416 -23.45 -5.14 25.92
CA ARG A 416 -23.13 -6.50 26.40
C ARG A 416 -23.54 -7.58 25.41
N MET A 417 -24.75 -7.48 24.86
CA MET A 417 -25.26 -8.42 23.86
C MET A 417 -24.30 -8.50 22.65
N HIS A 418 -23.92 -7.36 22.08
CA HIS A 418 -23.01 -7.31 20.93
C HIS A 418 -21.59 -7.78 21.26
N ALA A 419 -21.05 -7.47 22.45
CA ALA A 419 -19.75 -7.97 22.88
C ALA A 419 -19.74 -9.51 23.01
N ARG A 420 -20.82 -10.10 23.56
CA ARG A 420 -20.97 -11.55 23.66
C ARG A 420 -21.12 -12.22 22.30
N GLU A 421 -21.85 -11.61 21.36
CA GLU A 421 -21.91 -12.09 19.98
C GLU A 421 -20.51 -12.08 19.33
N ALA A 422 -19.75 -10.99 19.49
CA ALA A 422 -18.38 -10.93 19.01
C ALA A 422 -17.50 -12.04 19.60
N ALA A 423 -17.63 -12.31 20.90
CA ALA A 423 -16.89 -13.39 21.57
C ALA A 423 -17.24 -14.77 21.00
N GLY A 424 -18.53 -15.06 20.78
CA GLY A 424 -18.98 -16.32 20.19
C GLY A 424 -18.36 -16.56 18.81
N ILE A 425 -18.38 -15.55 17.93
CA ILE A 425 -17.75 -15.68 16.61
C ILE A 425 -16.22 -15.86 16.75
N ALA A 426 -15.58 -15.14 17.68
CA ALA A 426 -14.14 -15.26 17.90
C ALA A 426 -13.69 -16.62 18.41
N GLU A 427 -14.46 -17.24 19.31
CA GLU A 427 -14.18 -18.56 19.87
C GLU A 427 -14.40 -19.66 18.82
N GLU A 428 -15.50 -19.62 18.07
CA GLU A 428 -15.79 -20.58 17.00
C GLU A 428 -14.66 -20.63 15.95
N ASN A 429 -14.06 -19.47 15.64
CA ASN A 429 -13.08 -19.32 14.56
C ASN A 429 -11.63 -19.16 15.06
N LYS A 430 -11.39 -19.30 16.37
CA LYS A 430 -10.06 -19.27 17.01
C LYS A 430 -9.24 -17.99 16.76
N TRP A 431 -9.88 -16.82 16.78
CA TRP A 431 -9.17 -15.54 16.62
C TRP A 431 -8.54 -15.05 17.93
N ASN A 432 -7.36 -15.61 18.23
CA ASN A 432 -6.67 -15.42 19.50
C ASN A 432 -6.15 -13.98 19.75
N ALA A 433 -6.02 -13.16 18.71
CA ALA A 433 -5.54 -11.78 18.86
C ALA A 433 -6.65 -10.83 19.35
N GLU A 434 -7.89 -11.04 18.92
CA GLU A 434 -9.04 -10.23 19.28
C GLU A 434 -9.75 -10.72 20.55
N LEU A 435 -9.83 -12.04 20.77
CA LEU A 435 -10.59 -12.63 21.87
C LEU A 435 -10.25 -12.07 23.27
N PRO A 436 -8.97 -11.86 23.66
CA PRO A 436 -8.65 -11.26 24.95
C PRO A 436 -9.21 -9.84 25.12
N ASN A 437 -9.21 -9.04 24.05
CA ASN A 437 -9.75 -7.68 24.08
C ASN A 437 -11.28 -7.69 24.22
N ILE A 438 -11.95 -8.64 23.56
CA ILE A 438 -13.42 -8.80 23.66
C ILE A 438 -13.81 -9.24 25.07
N LYS A 439 -13.07 -10.21 25.66
CA LYS A 439 -13.31 -10.65 27.05
C LYS A 439 -13.11 -9.51 28.06
N LYS A 440 -12.09 -8.68 27.84
CA LYS A 440 -11.88 -7.47 28.64
C LYS A 440 -13.06 -6.50 28.52
N LEU A 441 -13.55 -6.25 27.31
CA LEU A 441 -14.72 -5.39 27.07
C LEU A 441 -15.97 -5.92 27.78
N ILE A 442 -16.24 -7.23 27.69
CA ILE A 442 -17.37 -7.85 28.42
C ILE A 442 -17.24 -7.62 29.92
N ASN A 443 -16.07 -7.87 30.50
CA ASN A 443 -15.84 -7.67 31.92
C ASN A 443 -15.98 -6.18 32.33
N GLU A 444 -15.54 -5.24 31.50
CA GLU A 444 -15.74 -3.81 31.75
C GLU A 444 -17.23 -3.42 31.75
N LEU A 445 -18.04 -4.05 30.87
CA LEU A 445 -19.48 -3.82 30.80
C LEU A 445 -20.27 -4.51 31.92
N GLU A 446 -19.82 -5.68 32.38
CA GLU A 446 -20.45 -6.41 33.48
C GLU A 446 -20.19 -5.77 34.85
N ASN A 447 -19.01 -5.15 35.01
CA ASN A 447 -18.67 -4.38 36.21
C ASN A 447 -19.08 -2.91 36.12
N HIS A 448 -19.84 -2.53 35.09
CA HIS A 448 -20.35 -1.17 34.99
C HIS A 448 -21.45 -0.98 36.04
N ILE A 449 -21.09 -0.34 37.15
CA ILE A 449 -22.06 0.16 38.11
C ILE A 449 -22.72 1.37 37.44
N GLU A 450 -23.99 1.23 37.07
CA GLU A 450 -24.78 2.40 36.70
C GLU A 450 -24.68 3.41 37.85
N PRO A 451 -24.24 4.65 37.61
CA PRO A 451 -24.49 5.68 38.59
C PRO A 451 -26.01 5.76 38.68
N ILE A 452 -26.57 5.30 39.81
CA ILE A 452 -27.98 5.50 40.18
C ILE A 452 -28.27 6.94 39.81
N THR A 453 -29.10 7.12 38.78
CA THR A 453 -29.47 8.44 38.30
C THR A 453 -30.03 9.17 39.51
N LYS A 454 -29.50 10.36 39.81
CA LYS A 454 -29.96 11.18 40.95
C LYS A 454 -31.48 11.36 41.00
N GLN A 455 -32.17 11.16 39.88
CA GLN A 455 -33.63 11.07 39.79
C GLN A 455 -34.24 10.02 40.73
N GLU A 456 -33.68 8.81 40.83
CA GLU A 456 -34.24 7.76 41.70
C GLU A 456 -33.96 8.02 43.18
N ASN A 457 -32.86 8.72 43.51
CA ASN A 457 -32.59 9.12 44.89
C ASN A 457 -33.40 10.36 45.30
N GLU A 458 -33.69 11.29 44.39
CA GLU A 458 -34.62 12.40 44.65
C GLU A 458 -36.05 11.88 44.82
N ASP A 459 -36.51 10.93 44.00
CA ASP A 459 -37.83 10.31 44.16
C ASP A 459 -37.91 9.45 45.44
N ILE A 460 -36.82 8.78 45.85
CA ILE A 460 -36.78 8.01 47.11
C ILE A 460 -36.69 8.94 48.32
N ASP A 461 -35.89 10.01 48.27
CA ASP A 461 -35.78 10.99 49.37
C ASP A 461 -37.10 11.78 49.52
N ASP A 462 -37.77 12.15 48.42
CA ASP A 462 -39.10 12.78 48.46
C ASP A 462 -40.16 11.80 49.00
N TRP A 463 -40.11 10.51 48.64
CA TRP A 463 -41.04 9.50 49.16
C TRP A 463 -40.79 9.16 50.63
N ILE A 464 -39.53 9.15 51.09
CA ILE A 464 -39.17 9.01 52.51
C ILE A 464 -39.64 10.23 53.30
N ASN A 465 -39.47 11.44 52.77
CA ASN A 465 -39.94 12.67 53.42
C ASN A 465 -41.49 12.74 53.47
N GLU A 466 -42.22 12.25 52.46
CA GLU A 466 -43.69 12.14 52.52
C GLU A 466 -44.15 11.15 53.60
N LEU A 467 -43.49 10.00 53.73
CA LEU A 467 -43.83 8.99 54.75
C LEU A 467 -43.53 9.45 56.18
N GLU A 468 -42.49 10.27 56.39
CA GLU A 468 -42.18 10.83 57.70
C GLU A 468 -43.18 11.93 58.10
N ASN A 469 -43.63 12.76 57.17
CA ASN A 469 -44.65 13.79 57.43
C ASN A 469 -46.05 13.20 57.69
N ASP A 470 -46.45 12.13 56.99
CA ASP A 470 -47.73 11.43 57.24
C ASP A 470 -47.75 10.72 58.61
N SER A 471 -46.59 10.40 59.17
CA SER A 471 -46.49 9.75 60.48
C SER A 471 -46.67 10.72 61.66
N GLU A 472 -46.40 12.02 61.47
CA GLU A 472 -46.62 13.06 62.49
C GLU A 472 -48.09 13.49 62.57
N GLU A 473 -48.85 13.49 61.45
CA GLU A 473 -50.29 13.83 61.47
C GLU A 473 -51.17 12.76 62.12
N ILE A 474 -50.73 11.50 62.18
CA ILE A 474 -51.47 10.41 62.84
C ILE A 474 -51.23 10.42 64.38
N GLY A 475 -50.19 11.11 64.86
CA GLY A 475 -49.87 11.22 66.27
C GLY A 475 -50.71 12.22 67.07
N GLU A 476 -51.29 13.23 66.42
CA GLU A 476 -52.01 14.32 67.12
C GLU A 476 -53.53 14.12 67.25
N ASN A 477 -54.13 13.17 66.52
CA ASN A 477 -55.59 12.94 66.56
C ASN A 477 -56.06 11.87 67.56
N ASN A 478 -55.20 11.31 68.41
CA ASN A 478 -55.57 10.31 69.44
C ASN A 478 -55.61 10.85 70.88
N LYS A 479 -56.02 12.11 71.05
CA LYS A 479 -56.50 12.64 72.34
C LYS A 479 -57.90 13.21 72.15
N PHE A 480 -58.93 12.37 72.25
CA PHE A 480 -60.28 12.66 72.76
C PHE A 480 -61.20 11.49 72.41
N VAL A 481 -61.37 10.54 73.34
CA VAL A 481 -62.63 10.13 74.01
C VAL A 481 -62.26 9.32 75.24
#